data_AF-A0A516X340-F1
#
_entry.id   AF-A0A516X340-F1
#
_cell.length_a   1.000
_cell.length_b   1.000
_cell.length_c   1.000
_cell.angle_alpha   90.00
_cell.angle_beta   90.00
_cell.angle_gamma   90.00
#
_symmetry.space_group_name_H-M   'P 1'
#
loop_
_entity.id
_entity.type
_entity.pdbx_description
1 polymer ?
#
loop_
_entity_poly.entity_id
_entity_poly.type
_entity_poly.pdbx_seq_one_letter_code
_entity_poly.pdbx_strand_id
1 'polypeptide(L)'
;MFSWVLRSIVMTVVHVVARIVLGVAVTAAPLHGTVSRYTALAIVVLIALVWAGIDGVIDARRHPLVEDRTDLIMRWIITGVITGLVAGFICHLLEAAGVDGIGSRTWFFDLTSGAAGTALMIILPAAAGIGLGRWIGKSGVDPDEEAEERRQRRHEIALSGVGGEE
;
A
#
# COMPACT_ATOMS: atom_id res chain seq x y z
N MET A 1 -8.67 2.45 -13.44
CA MET A 1 -7.55 3.41 -13.37
C MET A 1 -7.51 4.18 -12.04
N PHE A 2 -8.63 4.71 -11.53
CA PHE A 2 -8.65 5.51 -10.28
C PHE A 2 -8.24 4.79 -8.98
N SER A 3 -8.27 3.46 -8.92
CA SER A 3 -8.11 2.74 -7.66
C SER A 3 -6.72 2.93 -7.02
N TRP A 4 -5.66 3.03 -7.83
CA TRP A 4 -4.31 3.25 -7.31
C TRP A 4 -4.06 4.71 -6.89
N VAL A 5 -4.57 5.69 -7.66
CA VAL A 5 -4.48 7.12 -7.30
C VAL A 5 -5.16 7.42 -5.97
N LEU A 6 -6.35 6.83 -5.75
CA LEU A 6 -7.08 6.98 -4.49
C LEU A 6 -6.27 6.50 -3.28
N ARG A 7 -5.56 5.38 -3.40
CA ARG A 7 -4.69 4.85 -2.33
C ARG A 7 -3.59 5.83 -1.96
N SER A 8 -2.91 6.37 -2.98
CA SER A 8 -1.84 7.36 -2.79
C SER A 8 -2.35 8.64 -2.14
N ILE A 9 -3.51 9.16 -2.56
CA ILE A 9 -4.11 10.36 -1.96
C ILE A 9 -4.48 10.10 -0.50
N VAL A 10 -5.20 9.02 -0.21
CA VAL A 10 -5.62 8.69 1.17
C VAL A 10 -4.41 8.50 2.07
N MET A 11 -3.38 7.77 1.63
CA MET A 11 -2.16 7.57 2.40
C MET A 11 -1.38 8.86 2.63
N THR A 12 -1.35 9.75 1.64
CA THR A 12 -0.76 11.08 1.79
C THR A 12 -1.47 11.88 2.87
N VAL A 13 -2.81 11.94 2.82
CA VAL A 13 -3.60 12.66 3.82
C VAL A 13 -3.40 12.06 5.22
N VAL A 14 -3.49 10.73 5.35
CA VAL A 14 -3.26 10.02 6.62
C VAL A 14 -1.88 10.35 7.18
N HIS A 15 -0.84 10.31 6.34
CA HIS A 15 0.52 10.59 6.78
C HIS A 15 0.71 12.05 7.21
N VAL A 16 0.22 13.01 6.42
CA VAL A 16 0.30 14.44 6.74
C VAL A 16 -0.45 14.75 8.03
N VAL A 17 -1.66 14.23 8.21
CA VAL A 17 -2.45 14.42 9.43
C VAL A 17 -1.72 13.81 10.64
N ALA A 18 -1.16 12.61 10.51
CA ALA A 18 -0.38 11.99 11.58
C ALA A 18 0.84 12.84 11.96
N ARG A 19 1.52 13.45 10.98
CA ARG A 19 2.66 14.36 11.22
C ARG A 19 2.23 15.66 11.90
N ILE A 20 1.11 16.26 11.50
CA ILE A 20 0.57 17.46 12.14
C ILE A 20 0.21 17.19 13.61
N VAL A 21 -0.55 16.12 13.86
CA VAL A 21 -0.95 15.72 15.22
C VAL A 21 0.28 15.45 16.08
N LEU A 22 1.30 14.79 15.51
CA LEU A 22 2.55 14.54 16.20
C LEU A 22 3.33 15.83 16.52
N GLY A 23 3.40 16.77 15.57
CA GLY A 23 4.03 18.07 15.78
C GLY A 23 3.38 18.82 16.94
N VAL A 24 2.05 18.91 16.95
CA VAL A 24 1.27 19.51 18.05
C VAL A 24 1.47 18.76 19.37
N ALA A 25 1.46 17.43 19.37
CA ALA A 25 1.63 16.65 20.59
C ALA A 25 3.03 16.82 21.21
N VAL A 26 4.07 16.87 20.39
CA VAL A 26 5.46 17.04 20.85
C VAL A 26 5.71 18.47 21.35
N THR A 27 5.11 19.48 20.73
CA THR A 27 5.24 20.88 21.18
C THR A 27 4.43 21.14 22.46
N ALA A 28 3.22 20.58 22.59
CA ALA A 28 2.36 20.78 23.75
C ALA A 28 2.74 19.92 24.97
N ALA A 29 3.25 18.70 24.76
CA ALA A 29 3.60 17.77 25.85
C ALA A 29 4.99 17.11 25.64
N PRO A 30 6.09 17.86 25.84
CA PRO A 30 7.45 17.39 25.52
C PRO A 30 7.85 16.11 26.28
N LEU A 31 7.37 15.94 27.51
CA LEU A 31 7.66 14.80 28.39
C LEU A 31 7.17 13.45 27.83
N HIS A 32 6.19 13.46 26.92
CA HIS A 32 5.62 12.24 26.31
C HIS A 32 5.96 12.10 24.82
N GLY A 33 6.95 12.85 24.33
CA GLY A 33 7.31 12.88 22.90
C GLY A 33 7.69 11.53 22.31
N THR A 34 8.23 10.60 23.10
CA THR A 34 8.54 9.24 22.64
C THR A 34 7.28 8.42 22.38
N VAL A 35 6.31 8.46 23.30
CA VAL A 35 5.06 7.71 23.17
C VAL A 35 4.25 8.21 21.99
N SER A 36 4.11 9.54 21.83
CA SER A 36 3.37 10.12 20.71
C SER A 36 3.95 9.73 19.35
N ARG A 37 5.29 9.70 19.21
CA ARG A 37 5.98 9.25 17.99
C ARG A 37 5.65 7.81 17.65
N TYR A 38 5.78 6.89 18.62
CA TYR A 38 5.48 5.48 18.40
C TYR A 38 3.99 5.25 18.10
N THR A 39 3.09 5.97 18.76
CA THR A 39 1.65 5.90 18.48
C THR A 39 1.32 6.37 17.07
N ALA A 40 1.84 7.52 16.63
CA ALA A 40 1.63 8.02 15.28
C ALA A 40 2.17 7.05 14.21
N LEU A 41 3.37 6.51 14.44
CA LEU A 41 3.96 5.48 13.59
C LEU A 41 3.07 4.23 13.52
N ALA A 42 2.63 3.72 14.68
CA ALA A 42 1.79 2.54 14.76
C ALA A 42 0.47 2.72 13.99
N ILE A 43 -0.16 3.90 14.07
CA ILE A 43 -1.39 4.19 13.33
C ILE A 43 -1.17 4.09 11.82
N VAL A 44 -0.15 4.76 11.28
CA VAL A 44 0.14 4.73 9.83
C VAL A 44 0.45 3.31 9.37
N VAL A 45 1.27 2.58 10.13
CA VAL A 45 1.63 1.18 9.86
C VAL A 45 0.39 0.28 9.87
N LEU A 46 -0.49 0.42 10.86
CA LEU A 46 -1.70 -0.39 10.97
C LEU A 46 -2.68 -0.11 9.83
N ILE A 47 -2.86 1.15 9.44
CA ILE A 47 -3.73 1.50 8.30
C ILE A 47 -3.18 0.87 7.01
N ALA A 48 -1.86 0.95 6.78
CA ALA A 48 -1.23 0.33 5.61
C ALA A 48 -1.38 -1.20 5.64
N LEU A 49 -1.10 -1.83 6.78
CA LEU A 49 -1.22 -3.27 6.98
C LEU A 49 -2.64 -3.78 6.72
N VAL A 50 -3.64 -3.17 7.36
CA VAL A 50 -5.05 -3.59 7.28
C VAL A 50 -5.59 -3.36 5.88
N TRP A 51 -5.34 -2.19 5.28
CA TRP A 51 -5.87 -1.90 3.95
C TRP A 51 -5.24 -2.79 2.87
N ALA A 52 -3.92 -2.97 2.91
CA ALA A 52 -3.23 -3.87 2.00
C ALA A 52 -3.65 -5.34 2.21
N GLY A 53 -3.97 -5.72 3.45
CA GLY A 53 -4.56 -7.02 3.77
C GLY A 53 -5.95 -7.21 3.18
N ILE A 54 -6.84 -6.22 3.30
CA ILE A 54 -8.15 -6.25 2.64
C ILE A 54 -8.00 -6.39 1.13
N ASP A 55 -7.06 -5.63 0.53
CA ASP A 55 -6.73 -5.77 -0.90
C ASP A 55 -6.28 -7.19 -1.25
N GLY A 56 -5.44 -7.81 -0.42
CA GLY A 56 -4.98 -9.19 -0.58
C GLY A 56 -6.11 -10.23 -0.49
N VAL A 57 -7.04 -10.07 0.47
CA VAL A 57 -8.21 -10.94 0.60
C VAL A 57 -9.11 -10.83 -0.63
N ILE A 58 -9.39 -9.60 -1.07
CA ILE A 58 -10.25 -9.36 -2.24
C ILE A 58 -9.61 -9.93 -3.51
N ASP A 59 -8.30 -9.76 -3.68
CA ASP A 59 -7.56 -10.31 -4.82
C ASP A 59 -7.57 -11.84 -4.84
N ALA A 60 -7.29 -12.49 -3.71
CA ALA A 60 -7.33 -13.95 -3.61
C ALA A 60 -8.72 -14.55 -3.88
N ARG A 61 -9.79 -13.83 -3.52
CA ARG A 61 -11.17 -14.26 -3.80
C ARG A 61 -11.59 -14.06 -5.25
N ARG A 62 -10.99 -13.11 -5.96
CA ARG A 62 -11.31 -12.82 -7.37
C ARG A 62 -10.48 -13.64 -8.35
N HIS A 63 -9.27 -14.02 -7.95
CA HIS A 63 -8.31 -14.75 -8.79
C HIS A 63 -7.88 -16.03 -8.04
N PRO A 64 -8.57 -17.16 -8.25
CA PRO A 64 -8.27 -18.40 -7.55
C PRO A 64 -6.89 -18.94 -7.97
N LEU A 65 -6.60 -18.94 -9.28
CA LEU A 65 -5.29 -19.27 -9.83
C LEU A 65 -4.25 -18.21 -9.46
N VAL A 66 -3.05 -18.66 -9.06
CA VAL A 66 -1.93 -17.79 -8.69
C VAL A 66 -1.49 -16.91 -9.86
N GLU A 67 -1.57 -17.46 -11.08
CA GLU A 67 -1.17 -16.81 -12.34
C GLU A 67 -2.01 -15.57 -12.66
N ASP A 68 -3.29 -15.56 -12.25
CA ASP A 68 -4.23 -14.49 -12.57
C ASP A 68 -4.24 -13.37 -11.50
N ARG A 69 -3.42 -13.50 -10.43
CA ARG A 69 -3.40 -12.53 -9.33
C ARG A 69 -2.81 -11.18 -9.75
N THR A 70 -3.39 -10.12 -9.22
CA THR A 70 -2.93 -8.75 -9.52
C THR A 70 -1.57 -8.47 -8.86
N ASP A 71 -0.70 -7.67 -9.50
CA ASP A 71 0.53 -7.18 -8.85
C ASP A 71 0.22 -6.06 -7.83
N LEU A 72 -0.28 -6.47 -6.67
CA LEU A 72 -0.60 -5.58 -5.56
C LEU A 72 0.65 -4.97 -4.91
N ILE A 73 1.76 -5.72 -4.87
CA ILE A 73 3.01 -5.23 -4.27
C ILE A 73 3.51 -4.03 -5.06
N MET A 74 3.57 -4.13 -6.38
CA MET A 74 3.99 -3.00 -7.21
C MET A 74 3.07 -1.79 -7.02
N ARG A 75 1.75 -1.98 -6.94
CA ARG A 75 0.80 -0.88 -6.68
C ARG A 75 1.08 -0.19 -5.34
N TRP A 76 1.37 -0.95 -4.29
CA TRP A 76 1.71 -0.41 -2.97
C TRP A 76 3.11 0.22 -2.93
N ILE A 77 4.07 -0.24 -3.73
CA ILE A 77 5.36 0.44 -3.94
C ILE A 77 5.15 1.85 -4.48
N ILE A 78 4.39 2.00 -5.58
CA ILE A 78 4.17 3.33 -6.16
C ILE A 78 3.36 4.21 -5.19
N THR A 79 2.41 3.64 -4.43
CA THR A 79 1.69 4.36 -3.37
C THR A 79 2.63 4.86 -2.28
N GLY A 80 3.57 4.03 -1.80
CA GLY A 80 4.55 4.42 -0.78
C GLY A 80 5.47 5.54 -1.27
N VAL A 81 5.98 5.43 -2.50
CA VAL A 81 6.85 6.45 -3.11
C VAL A 81 6.12 7.78 -3.28
N ILE A 82 4.92 7.78 -3.86
CA ILE A 82 4.15 9.03 -4.03
C ILE A 82 3.78 9.64 -2.69
N THR A 83 3.34 8.82 -1.73
CA THR A 83 3.02 9.29 -0.39
C THR A 83 4.25 9.92 0.26
N GLY A 84 5.42 9.29 0.19
CA GLY A 84 6.66 9.82 0.76
C GLY A 84 7.05 11.17 0.16
N LEU A 85 7.05 11.28 -1.17
CA LEU A 85 7.44 12.51 -1.86
C LEU A 85 6.46 13.66 -1.61
N VAL A 86 5.16 13.40 -1.80
CA VAL A 86 4.11 14.42 -1.67
C VAL A 86 3.95 14.83 -0.21
N ALA A 87 3.93 13.88 0.73
CA ALA A 87 3.82 14.22 2.14
C ALA A 87 5.07 14.93 2.68
N GLY A 88 6.27 14.52 2.25
CA GLY A 88 7.51 15.21 2.61
C GLY A 88 7.52 16.66 2.14
N PHE A 89 7.09 16.90 0.89
CA PHE A 89 6.95 18.24 0.35
C PHE A 89 5.90 19.07 1.09
N ILE A 90 4.71 18.51 1.38
CA ILE A 90 3.66 19.19 2.14
C ILE A 90 4.14 19.54 3.56
N CYS A 91 4.78 18.60 4.26
CA CYS A 91 5.30 18.82 5.61
C CYS A 91 6.34 19.94 5.64
N HIS A 92 7.22 20.01 4.64
CA HIS A 92 8.18 21.10 4.51
C HIS A 92 7.49 22.45 4.30
N LEU A 93 6.47 22.52 3.45
CA LEU A 93 5.68 23.75 3.26
C LEU A 93 4.96 24.20 4.54
N LEU A 94 4.44 23.25 5.32
CA LEU A 94 3.78 23.55 6.60
C LEU A 94 4.77 24.09 7.64
N GLU A 95 5.98 23.52 7.71
CA GLU A 95 7.03 24.05 8.59
C GLU A 95 7.47 25.45 8.14
N ALA A 96 7.67 25.67 6.84
CA ALA A 96 7.98 26.99 6.29
C ALA A 96 6.87 28.03 6.57
N ALA A 97 5.62 27.58 6.72
CA ALA A 97 4.48 28.42 7.11
C ALA A 97 4.36 28.65 8.64
N GLY A 98 5.29 28.12 9.44
CA GLY A 98 5.36 28.34 10.89
C GLY A 98 4.72 27.24 11.74
N VAL A 99 4.46 26.05 11.18
CA VAL A 99 4.01 24.90 11.99
C VAL A 99 5.21 24.11 12.50
N ASP A 100 5.59 24.37 13.74
CA ASP A 100 6.77 23.79 14.37
C ASP A 100 6.65 22.26 14.57
N GLY A 101 7.78 21.57 14.38
CA GLY A 101 7.93 20.15 14.73
C GLY A 101 7.44 19.15 13.68
N ILE A 102 7.15 19.60 12.45
CA ILE A 102 6.59 18.77 11.36
C ILE A 102 7.61 18.39 10.28
N GLY A 103 8.64 19.18 10.03
CA GLY A 103 9.66 18.88 9.01
C GLY A 103 11.09 18.99 9.56
N SER A 104 12.07 18.98 8.65
CA SER A 104 13.48 19.16 8.96
C SER A 104 13.98 20.52 8.49
N ARG A 105 15.18 20.89 8.97
CA ARG A 105 15.81 22.19 8.64
C ARG A 105 16.08 22.42 7.15
N THR A 106 16.07 21.37 6.31
CA THR A 106 16.39 21.48 4.88
C THR A 106 15.45 20.63 4.02
N TRP A 107 14.83 21.26 3.01
CA TRP A 107 13.88 20.61 2.10
C TRP A 107 14.44 19.37 1.38
N PHE A 108 15.73 19.37 1.02
CA PHE A 108 16.40 18.22 0.41
C PHE A 108 16.43 16.99 1.31
N PHE A 109 16.57 17.18 2.63
CA PHE A 109 16.63 16.07 3.58
C PHE A 109 15.25 15.44 3.74
N ASP A 110 14.20 16.24 3.84
CA ASP A 110 12.81 15.76 3.92
C ASP A 110 12.40 14.99 2.65
N LEU A 111 12.82 15.48 1.47
CA LEU A 111 12.45 14.87 0.20
C LEU A 111 13.20 13.56 -0.11
N THR A 112 14.34 13.33 0.54
CA THR A 112 15.16 12.12 0.33
C THR A 112 14.98 11.14 1.47
N SER A 113 15.49 11.49 2.66
CA SER A 113 15.46 10.62 3.83
C SER A 113 14.05 10.52 4.41
N GLY A 114 13.33 11.64 4.51
CA GLY A 114 11.94 11.65 4.98
C GLY A 114 11.03 10.84 4.06
N ALA A 115 11.08 11.13 2.76
CA ALA A 115 10.30 10.41 1.76
C ALA A 115 10.63 8.91 1.71
N ALA A 116 11.91 8.53 1.73
CA ALA A 116 12.32 7.12 1.74
C ALA A 116 11.86 6.39 3.01
N GLY A 117 11.98 7.04 4.18
CA GLY A 117 11.48 6.51 5.45
C GLY A 117 9.98 6.26 5.42
N THR A 118 9.21 7.23 4.92
CA THR A 118 7.75 7.10 4.74
C THR A 118 7.39 6.01 3.75
N ALA A 119 8.09 5.91 2.62
CA ALA A 119 7.87 4.86 1.64
C ALA A 119 8.07 3.46 2.27
N LEU A 120 9.18 3.24 2.98
CA LEU A 120 9.45 1.98 3.67
C LEU A 120 8.40 1.66 4.74
N MET A 121 8.00 2.68 5.50
CA MET A 121 6.99 2.55 6.57
C MET A 121 5.61 2.16 6.04
N ILE A 122 5.33 2.40 4.76
CA ILE A 122 4.09 1.97 4.08
C ILE A 122 4.30 0.62 3.41
N ILE A 123 5.39 0.44 2.65
CA ILE A 123 5.62 -0.73 1.80
C ILE A 123 5.78 -2.01 2.64
N LEU A 124 6.55 -1.97 3.72
CA LEU A 124 6.80 -3.16 4.55
C LEU A 124 5.52 -3.73 5.17
N PRO A 125 4.71 -2.94 5.92
CA PRO A 125 3.44 -3.46 6.43
C PRO A 125 2.45 -3.77 5.31
N ALA A 126 2.45 -3.04 4.20
CA ALA A 126 1.59 -3.37 3.08
C ALA A 126 1.91 -4.75 2.48
N ALA A 127 3.20 -5.07 2.30
CA ALA A 127 3.63 -6.38 1.80
C ALA A 127 3.23 -7.51 2.75
N ALA A 128 3.43 -7.31 4.06
CA ALA A 128 2.97 -8.26 5.08
C ALA A 128 1.44 -8.43 5.05
N GLY A 129 0.71 -7.32 4.94
CA GLY A 129 -0.75 -7.28 4.85
C GLY A 129 -1.26 -8.07 3.65
N ILE A 130 -0.75 -7.78 2.45
CA ILE A 130 -1.13 -8.49 1.21
C ILE A 130 -0.90 -10.00 1.35
N GLY A 131 0.25 -10.40 1.89
CA GLY A 131 0.58 -11.81 2.12
C GLY A 131 -0.44 -12.50 3.04
N LEU A 132 -0.69 -11.90 4.21
CA LEU A 132 -1.67 -12.38 5.17
C LEU A 132 -3.09 -12.41 4.58
N GLY A 133 -3.46 -11.35 3.86
CA GLY A 133 -4.78 -11.23 3.23
C GLY A 133 -5.01 -12.31 2.17
N ARG A 134 -4.01 -12.58 1.32
CA ARG A 134 -4.10 -13.65 0.32
C ARG A 134 -4.18 -15.04 0.95
N TRP A 135 -3.49 -15.25 2.07
CA TRP A 135 -3.57 -16.50 2.81
C TRP A 135 -4.97 -16.72 3.41
N ILE A 136 -5.55 -15.69 4.04
CA ILE A 136 -6.91 -15.73 4.59
C ILE A 136 -7.98 -15.85 3.49
N GLY A 137 -7.74 -15.22 2.33
CA GLY A 137 -8.68 -15.18 1.22
C GLY A 137 -8.66 -16.41 0.31
N LYS A 138 -7.76 -17.37 0.53
CA LYS A 138 -7.65 -18.57 -0.30
C LYS A 138 -8.93 -19.41 -0.21
N SER A 139 -9.66 -19.49 -1.31
CA SER A 139 -10.79 -20.41 -1.49
C SER A 139 -10.28 -21.85 -1.42
N GLY A 140 -11.04 -22.78 -0.85
CA GLY A 140 -10.69 -24.22 -0.83
C GLY A 140 -10.76 -24.91 -2.20
N VAL A 141 -10.76 -24.13 -3.29
CA VAL A 141 -10.74 -24.64 -4.66
C VAL A 141 -9.36 -25.20 -4.94
N ASP A 142 -9.30 -26.40 -5.53
CA ASP A 142 -8.06 -27.03 -5.93
C ASP A 142 -7.50 -26.31 -7.17
N PRO A 143 -6.35 -25.62 -7.07
CA PRO A 143 -5.75 -24.93 -8.21
C PRO A 143 -5.41 -25.87 -9.37
N ASP A 144 -5.14 -27.14 -9.08
CA ASP A 144 -4.75 -28.12 -10.09
C ASP A 144 -5.96 -28.52 -10.94
N GLU A 145 -7.14 -28.69 -10.32
CA GLU A 145 -8.40 -28.99 -11.01
C GLU A 145 -8.83 -27.84 -11.94
N GLU A 146 -8.77 -26.59 -11.46
CA GLU A 146 -9.06 -25.42 -12.31
C GLU A 146 -8.06 -25.27 -13.47
N ALA A 147 -6.78 -25.56 -13.23
CA ALA A 147 -5.75 -25.51 -14.27
C ALA A 147 -5.97 -26.59 -15.34
N GLU A 148 -6.36 -27.80 -14.93
CA GLU A 148 -6.72 -28.89 -15.83
C GLU A 148 -7.95 -28.54 -16.68
N GLU A 149 -9.04 -28.05 -16.06
CA GLU A 149 -10.22 -27.60 -16.81
C GLU A 149 -9.88 -26.51 -17.83
N ARG A 150 -9.02 -25.54 -17.46
CA ARG A 150 -8.60 -24.46 -18.35
C ARG A 150 -7.77 -24.99 -19.52
N ARG A 151 -6.91 -26.00 -19.28
CA ARG A 151 -6.16 -26.69 -20.34
C ARG A 151 -7.09 -27.47 -21.28
N GLN A 152 -8.05 -28.21 -20.74
CA GLN A 152 -9.04 -28.95 -21.53
C GLN A 152 -9.86 -28.00 -22.43
N ARG A 153 -10.40 -26.91 -21.87
CA ARG A 153 -11.11 -25.87 -22.65
C ARG A 153 -10.25 -25.30 -23.78
N ARG A 154 -8.96 -25.01 -23.53
CA ARG A 154 -8.06 -24.52 -24.58
C ARG A 154 -7.82 -25.54 -25.68
N HIS A 155 -7.72 -26.82 -25.34
CA HIS A 155 -7.52 -27.90 -26.33
C HIS A 155 -8.77 -28.10 -27.20
N GLU A 156 -9.96 -28.07 -26.60
CA GLU A 156 -11.23 -28.17 -27.32
C GLU A 156 -11.41 -27.02 -28.33
N ILE A 157 -11.12 -25.79 -27.93
CA ILE A 157 -11.17 -24.62 -28.82
C ILE A 157 -10.21 -24.80 -30.01
N ALA A 158 -8.99 -25.28 -29.77
CA ALA A 158 -8.01 -25.53 -30.82
C ALA A 158 -8.49 -26.58 -31.83
N LEU A 159 -9.15 -27.64 -31.36
CA LEU A 159 -9.72 -28.67 -32.23
C LEU A 159 -10.92 -28.17 -33.03
N SER A 160 -11.80 -27.36 -32.41
CA SER A 160 -12.97 -26.78 -33.09
C SER A 160 -12.61 -25.73 -34.15
N GLY A 161 -11.50 -25.01 -33.97
CA GLY A 161 -11.04 -24.01 -34.93
C GLY A 161 -10.42 -24.61 -36.19
N VAL A 162 -9.85 -25.82 -36.11
CA VAL A 162 -9.22 -26.51 -37.24
C VAL A 162 -10.25 -27.18 -38.16
N GLY A 163 -11.44 -27.50 -37.65
CA GLY A 163 -12.50 -28.17 -38.42
C GLY A 163 -13.44 -27.25 -39.22
N GLY A 164 -13.23 -25.93 -39.19
CA GLY A 164 -14.12 -24.94 -39.81
C GLY A 164 -13.61 -24.26 -41.08
N GLU A 165 -12.43 -24.65 -41.59
CA GLU A 165 -11.81 -24.06 -42.79
C GLU A 165 -11.95 -24.93 -44.06
N GLU A 166 -12.83 -25.93 -44.06
CA GLU A 166 -13.21 -26.72 -45.25
C GLU A 166 -14.63 -26.37 -45.74
#